data_AF-A0A841Y9R1-F1
#
_entry.id   AF-A0A841Y9R1-F1
#
_cell.length_a   1.000
_cell.length_b   1.000
_cell.length_c   1.000
_cell.angle_alpha   90.00
_cell.angle_beta   90.00
_cell.angle_gamma   90.00
#
_symmetry.space_group_name_H-M   'P 1'
#
loop_
_entity.id
_entity.type
_entity.pdbx_description
1 polymer ?
#
loop_
_entity_poly.entity_id
_entity_poly.type
_entity_poly.pdbx_seq_one_letter_code
_entity_poly.pdbx_strand_id
1 'polypeptide(L)'
;MAGKSHDFSQASIDQLATIVNDVEDDGQLGFFDWVNDPFISVPEIQDSLDNLNEYHKAVIDKHDIGKQAFDEILKDVESVDKAFERNFESTLNELEGFQYKLENIAQLITPSVISTSKDVLGSIVSYTNYRGMAIAQYGGYLKEHPGDLDKIMTIVEYEALHPESVKKTNEFLSPLEMQDVIGIKYLIYTSEEPYRSLCLEYMDEFEITDTKKSGVFTGESGMLFWHQNASLVFDVKEDRINPRGQYYTFFHEMGHAIDYFYGKEKGTGDYYSATFKTNGATLSDYNMQDVEKNVRNNLEIMLGSEDFKDLSDTEKQKMINNISQNLLQQDKNYDNLTQAEQNLQDKLKLHYADEFAGADAESPSDIYGGVTNFTIKGDYGHQKDPYYWFDKNGDVVRTTNKESFAEFFGRKVTTGDTSVGGLESIDTYLPESGKHMEEMLESMR
;
A
#
# COMPACT_ATOMS: atom_id res chain seq x y z
N MET A 1 -46.96 29.13 -9.00
CA MET A 1 -47.23 27.68 -9.10
C MET A 1 -46.50 27.03 -7.93
N ALA A 2 -47.22 26.48 -6.97
CA ALA A 2 -46.61 25.70 -5.89
C ALA A 2 -46.07 24.41 -6.53
N GLY A 3 -44.74 24.24 -6.53
CA GLY A 3 -44.12 23.02 -7.02
C GLY A 3 -44.62 21.84 -6.19
N LYS A 4 -45.24 20.87 -6.87
CA LYS A 4 -45.56 19.59 -6.25
C LYS A 4 -44.23 18.94 -5.85
N SER A 5 -43.98 18.86 -4.54
CA SER A 5 -42.87 18.09 -4.00
C SER A 5 -43.17 16.61 -4.23
N HIS A 6 -42.31 15.90 -4.96
CA HIS A 6 -42.34 14.43 -4.99
C HIS A 6 -41.68 13.96 -3.69
N ASP A 7 -42.48 13.39 -2.78
CA ASP A 7 -42.01 12.92 -1.48
C ASP A 7 -41.62 11.44 -1.58
N PHE A 8 -40.30 11.18 -1.65
CA PHE A 8 -39.70 9.84 -1.59
C PHE A 8 -39.21 9.48 -0.19
N SER A 9 -39.79 10.07 0.86
CA SER A 9 -39.43 9.70 2.23
C SER A 9 -39.66 8.21 2.48
N GLN A 10 -38.89 7.67 3.42
CA GLN A 10 -39.04 6.27 3.85
C GLN A 10 -40.49 5.96 4.26
N ALA A 11 -41.18 6.92 4.88
CA ALA A 11 -42.59 6.77 5.25
C ALA A 11 -43.51 6.57 4.03
N SER A 12 -43.28 7.28 2.93
CA SER A 12 -44.03 7.13 1.68
C SER A 12 -43.70 5.81 0.98
N ILE A 13 -42.44 5.38 1.01
CA ILE A 13 -41.99 4.09 0.47
C ILE A 13 -42.63 2.93 1.26
N ASP A 14 -42.63 3.00 2.59
CA ASP A 14 -43.21 1.97 3.46
C ASP A 14 -44.74 1.87 3.27
N GLN A 15 -45.40 3.02 3.06
CA GLN A 15 -46.83 3.06 2.75
C GLN A 15 -47.14 2.41 1.38
N LEU A 16 -46.33 2.69 0.35
CA LEU A 16 -46.45 2.05 -0.96
C LEU A 16 -46.17 0.55 -0.89
N ALA A 17 -45.15 0.13 -0.14
CA ALA A 17 -44.84 -1.28 0.08
C ALA A 17 -46.01 -2.01 0.75
N THR A 18 -46.70 -1.37 1.70
CA THR A 18 -47.93 -1.91 2.31
C THR A 18 -49.03 -2.12 1.27
N ILE A 19 -49.20 -1.17 0.35
CA ILE A 19 -50.20 -1.27 -0.73
C ILE A 19 -49.84 -2.38 -1.73
N VAL A 20 -48.57 -2.51 -2.11
CA VAL A 20 -48.07 -3.60 -2.96
C VAL A 20 -48.33 -4.96 -2.30
N ASN A 21 -48.05 -5.08 -0.99
CA ASN A 21 -48.34 -6.28 -0.22
C ASN A 21 -49.83 -6.62 -0.23
N ASP A 22 -50.70 -5.64 0.01
CA ASP A 22 -52.15 -5.84 0.02
C ASP A 22 -52.66 -6.33 -1.35
N VAL A 23 -52.18 -5.74 -2.47
CA VAL A 23 -52.61 -6.12 -3.83
C VAL A 23 -52.10 -7.52 -4.24
N GLU A 24 -50.86 -7.86 -3.85
CA GLU A 24 -50.28 -9.19 -4.07
C GLU A 24 -50.94 -10.28 -3.21
N ASP A 25 -51.13 -10.02 -1.92
CA ASP A 25 -51.66 -10.99 -0.96
C ASP A 25 -53.17 -11.22 -1.15
N ASP A 26 -53.92 -10.21 -1.62
CA ASP A 26 -55.33 -10.36 -2.03
C ASP A 26 -55.50 -11.16 -3.35
N GLY A 27 -54.40 -11.57 -3.99
CA GLY A 27 -54.41 -12.32 -5.25
C GLY A 27 -55.01 -11.53 -6.41
N GLN A 28 -54.98 -10.20 -6.33
CA GLN A 28 -55.53 -9.30 -7.36
C GLN A 28 -54.56 -9.10 -8.52
N LEU A 29 -53.25 -9.28 -8.29
CA LEU A 29 -52.22 -9.30 -9.33
C LEU A 29 -52.63 -10.27 -10.47
N GLY A 30 -52.98 -9.70 -11.62
CA GLY A 30 -53.42 -10.42 -12.81
C GLY A 30 -54.87 -10.96 -12.79
N PHE A 31 -55.67 -10.77 -11.73
CA PHE A 31 -57.06 -11.24 -11.69
C PHE A 31 -58.02 -10.35 -12.51
N PHE A 32 -57.65 -9.08 -12.75
CA PHE A 32 -58.41 -8.17 -13.61
C PHE A 32 -58.03 -8.23 -15.10
N ASP A 33 -56.96 -8.94 -15.48
CA ASP A 33 -56.42 -8.90 -16.86
C ASP A 33 -57.24 -9.76 -17.87
N TRP A 34 -58.21 -10.56 -17.41
CA TRP A 34 -59.08 -11.35 -18.29
C TRP A 34 -60.54 -10.85 -18.32
N VAL A 35 -61.15 -10.47 -17.19
CA VAL A 35 -62.63 -10.42 -17.14
C VAL A 35 -63.23 -9.03 -17.33
N ASN A 36 -62.50 -7.93 -17.17
CA ASN A 36 -62.98 -6.59 -17.56
C ASN A 36 -61.82 -5.59 -17.67
N ASP A 37 -61.42 -5.24 -18.90
CA ASP A 37 -61.60 -3.88 -19.47
C ASP A 37 -60.50 -3.51 -20.51
N PRO A 38 -60.83 -3.29 -21.80
CA PRO A 38 -59.91 -2.65 -22.75
C PRO A 38 -59.77 -1.14 -22.54
N PHE A 39 -60.42 -0.53 -21.54
CA PHE A 39 -60.56 0.92 -21.39
C PHE A 39 -60.59 1.48 -19.95
N ILE A 40 -60.02 0.83 -18.90
CA ILE A 40 -59.72 1.55 -17.64
C ILE A 40 -58.45 2.37 -17.87
N SER A 41 -58.64 3.62 -18.28
CA SER A 41 -57.64 4.67 -18.06
C SER A 41 -57.28 4.64 -16.57
N VAL A 42 -55.99 4.54 -16.24
CA VAL A 42 -55.54 4.92 -14.89
C VAL A 42 -56.17 6.30 -14.64
N PRO A 43 -56.96 6.50 -13.57
CA PRO A 43 -57.55 7.80 -13.30
C PRO A 43 -56.46 8.86 -13.43
N GLU A 44 -56.72 9.98 -14.12
CA GLU A 44 -55.71 11.03 -14.15
C GLU A 44 -55.39 11.40 -12.69
N ILE A 45 -54.11 11.54 -12.35
CA ILE A 45 -53.67 11.80 -10.98
C ILE A 45 -54.36 13.05 -10.38
N GLN A 46 -54.87 13.92 -11.24
CA GLN A 46 -55.65 15.10 -10.91
C GLN A 46 -57.07 14.79 -10.38
N ASP A 47 -57.68 13.68 -10.80
CA ASP A 47 -59.03 13.25 -10.40
C ASP A 47 -59.01 12.34 -9.16
N SER A 48 -57.82 11.88 -8.74
CA SER A 48 -57.64 10.99 -7.57
C SER A 48 -56.95 11.67 -6.38
N LEU A 49 -56.88 13.01 -6.36
CA LEU A 49 -56.23 13.76 -5.29
C LEU A 49 -56.90 13.56 -3.92
N ASP A 50 -58.20 13.24 -3.91
CA ASP A 50 -58.97 12.98 -2.69
C ASP A 50 -58.72 11.58 -2.11
N ASN A 51 -58.14 10.65 -2.88
CA ASN A 51 -57.81 9.30 -2.43
C ASN A 51 -56.61 8.70 -3.18
N LEU A 52 -55.42 9.10 -2.75
CA LEU A 52 -54.15 8.72 -3.38
C LEU A 52 -53.83 7.21 -3.28
N ASN A 53 -54.28 6.53 -2.22
CA ASN A 53 -54.00 5.11 -2.04
C ASN A 53 -54.77 4.23 -3.04
N GLU A 54 -56.01 4.59 -3.39
CA GLU A 54 -56.77 3.89 -4.43
C GLU A 54 -56.13 4.05 -5.82
N TYR A 55 -55.58 5.24 -6.09
CA TYR A 55 -54.80 5.46 -7.30
C TYR A 55 -53.56 4.56 -7.35
N HIS A 56 -52.78 4.48 -6.26
CA HIS A 56 -51.61 3.60 -6.20
C HIS A 56 -51.98 2.14 -6.40
N LYS A 57 -53.07 1.65 -5.77
CA LYS A 57 -53.58 0.29 -5.98
C LYS A 57 -53.89 0.01 -7.45
N ALA A 58 -54.62 0.90 -8.10
CA ALA A 58 -54.99 0.74 -9.51
C ALA A 58 -53.78 0.73 -10.46
N VAL A 59 -52.74 1.52 -10.15
CA VAL A 59 -51.48 1.52 -10.92
C VAL A 59 -50.69 0.24 -10.70
N ILE A 60 -50.54 -0.20 -9.45
CA ILE A 60 -49.81 -1.41 -9.06
C ILE A 60 -50.45 -2.65 -9.71
N ASP A 61 -51.79 -2.76 -9.64
CA ASP A 61 -52.56 -3.85 -10.24
C ASP A 61 -52.42 -3.88 -11.77
N LYS A 62 -52.64 -2.73 -12.43
CA LYS A 62 -52.56 -2.63 -13.90
C LYS A 62 -51.18 -2.97 -14.48
N HIS A 63 -50.12 -2.69 -13.73
CA HIS A 63 -48.75 -2.92 -14.16
C HIS A 63 -48.15 -4.21 -13.57
N ASP A 64 -48.96 -5.01 -12.87
CA ASP A 64 -48.55 -6.27 -12.23
C ASP A 64 -47.28 -6.11 -11.37
N ILE A 65 -47.26 -5.05 -10.57
CA ILE A 65 -46.09 -4.69 -9.74
C ILE A 65 -46.16 -5.46 -8.43
N GLY A 66 -45.66 -6.70 -8.42
CA GLY A 66 -45.45 -7.47 -7.19
C GLY A 66 -44.27 -6.95 -6.35
N LYS A 67 -44.10 -7.48 -5.13
CA LYS A 67 -43.03 -7.14 -4.18
C LYS A 67 -41.64 -7.11 -4.82
N GLN A 68 -41.31 -8.13 -5.62
CA GLN A 68 -40.00 -8.20 -6.29
C GLN A 68 -39.81 -7.07 -7.30
N ALA A 69 -40.82 -6.79 -8.14
CA ALA A 69 -40.74 -5.71 -9.13
C ALA A 69 -40.68 -4.34 -8.46
N PHE A 70 -41.40 -4.16 -7.34
CA PHE A 70 -41.33 -2.95 -6.54
C PHE A 70 -39.93 -2.73 -5.93
N ASP A 71 -39.32 -3.77 -5.37
CA ASP A 71 -37.96 -3.71 -4.83
C ASP A 71 -36.91 -3.41 -5.92
N GLU A 72 -37.09 -3.95 -7.13
CA GLU A 72 -36.24 -3.65 -8.30
C GLU A 72 -36.39 -2.18 -8.72
N ILE A 73 -37.61 -1.64 -8.76
CA ILE A 73 -37.87 -0.23 -9.04
C ILE A 73 -37.19 0.67 -7.99
N LEU A 74 -37.26 0.32 -6.70
CA LEU A 74 -36.60 1.10 -5.65
C LEU A 74 -35.07 1.10 -5.81
N LYS A 75 -34.47 -0.03 -6.19
CA LYS A 75 -33.02 -0.12 -6.48
C LYS A 75 -32.63 0.75 -7.68
N ASP A 76 -33.45 0.76 -8.73
CA ASP A 76 -33.21 1.59 -9.91
C ASP A 76 -33.32 3.08 -9.56
N VAL A 77 -34.31 3.46 -8.75
CA VAL A 77 -34.48 4.83 -8.24
C VAL A 77 -33.28 5.23 -7.37
N GLU A 78 -32.81 4.37 -6.46
CA GLU A 78 -31.62 4.61 -5.64
C GLU A 78 -30.36 4.77 -6.50
N SER A 79 -30.23 3.99 -7.58
CA SER A 79 -29.09 4.09 -8.51
C SER A 79 -29.08 5.43 -9.25
N VAL A 80 -30.26 5.89 -9.69
CA VAL A 80 -30.43 7.21 -10.32
C VAL A 80 -30.14 8.32 -9.31
N ASP A 81 -30.63 8.21 -8.08
CA ASP A 81 -30.38 9.19 -7.01
C ASP A 81 -28.87 9.33 -6.71
N LYS A 82 -28.16 8.21 -6.55
CA LYS A 82 -26.69 8.19 -6.41
C LYS A 82 -25.95 8.74 -7.62
N ALA A 83 -26.51 8.59 -8.82
CA ALA A 83 -25.93 9.20 -10.03
C ALA A 83 -26.12 10.72 -10.03
N PHE A 84 -27.29 11.22 -9.60
CA PHE A 84 -27.54 12.64 -9.43
C PHE A 84 -26.70 13.25 -8.32
N GLU A 85 -26.57 12.59 -7.16
CA GLU A 85 -25.70 13.01 -6.06
C GLU A 85 -24.26 13.21 -6.56
N ARG A 86 -23.68 12.21 -7.25
CA ARG A 86 -22.35 12.33 -7.85
C ARG A 86 -22.22 13.49 -8.83
N ASN A 87 -23.24 13.73 -9.66
CA ASN A 87 -23.24 14.86 -10.61
C ASN A 87 -23.32 16.21 -9.89
N PHE A 88 -24.13 16.33 -8.84
CA PHE A 88 -24.25 17.54 -8.04
C PHE A 88 -22.97 17.79 -7.25
N GLU A 89 -22.36 16.77 -6.66
CA GLU A 89 -21.06 16.88 -6.00
C GLU A 89 -19.96 17.31 -6.99
N SER A 90 -19.89 16.70 -8.17
CA SER A 90 -18.95 17.11 -9.22
C SER A 90 -19.15 18.57 -9.61
N THR A 91 -20.40 18.99 -9.84
CA THR A 91 -20.73 20.38 -10.20
C THR A 91 -20.41 21.35 -9.05
N LEU A 92 -20.68 20.96 -7.80
CA LEU A 92 -20.36 21.76 -6.63
C LEU A 92 -18.84 21.92 -6.49
N ASN A 93 -18.08 20.84 -6.66
CA ASN A 93 -16.62 20.89 -6.62
C ASN A 93 -16.05 21.78 -7.74
N GLU A 94 -16.63 21.75 -8.95
CA GLU A 94 -16.27 22.67 -10.04
C GLU A 94 -16.56 24.13 -9.67
N LEU A 95 -17.75 24.42 -9.10
CA LEU A 95 -18.15 25.76 -8.67
C LEU A 95 -17.27 26.28 -7.53
N GLU A 96 -16.95 25.45 -6.54
CA GLU A 96 -16.01 25.76 -5.46
C GLU A 96 -14.61 26.05 -6.03
N GLY A 97 -14.17 25.28 -7.04
CA GLY A 97 -12.93 25.54 -7.78
C GLY A 97 -12.94 26.90 -8.51
N PHE A 98 -14.06 27.26 -9.16
CA PHE A 98 -14.19 28.57 -9.82
C PHE A 98 -14.27 29.73 -8.82
N GLN A 99 -15.05 29.59 -7.75
CA GLN A 99 -15.14 30.60 -6.69
C GLN A 99 -13.75 30.86 -6.10
N TYR A 100 -13.02 29.80 -5.81
CA TYR A 100 -11.66 29.92 -5.31
C TYR A 100 -10.76 30.64 -6.33
N LYS A 101 -10.76 30.28 -7.62
CA LYS A 101 -9.99 31.03 -8.65
C LYS A 101 -10.33 32.53 -8.67
N LEU A 102 -11.61 32.88 -8.53
CA LEU A 102 -12.06 34.28 -8.50
C LEU A 102 -11.59 35.02 -7.24
N GLU A 103 -11.69 34.39 -6.08
CA GLU A 103 -11.20 34.95 -4.81
C GLU A 103 -9.70 35.22 -4.86
N ASN A 104 -8.92 34.33 -5.49
CA ASN A 104 -7.49 34.54 -5.61
C ASN A 104 -7.10 35.60 -6.64
N ILE A 105 -7.80 35.69 -7.77
CA ILE A 105 -7.64 36.81 -8.71
C ILE A 105 -7.94 38.13 -7.97
N ALA A 106 -8.99 38.16 -7.14
CA ALA A 106 -9.31 39.33 -6.33
C ALA A 106 -8.21 39.68 -5.31
N GLN A 107 -7.62 38.68 -4.64
CA GLN A 107 -6.50 38.89 -3.71
C GLN A 107 -5.22 39.36 -4.43
N LEU A 108 -4.91 38.82 -5.61
CA LEU A 108 -3.74 39.21 -6.42
C LEU A 108 -3.82 40.65 -6.95
N ILE A 109 -5.02 41.13 -7.25
CA ILE A 109 -5.25 42.51 -7.73
C ILE A 109 -5.25 43.51 -6.55
N THR A 110 -5.14 43.03 -5.30
CA THR A 110 -5.04 43.90 -4.12
C THR A 110 -3.66 44.61 -4.11
N PRO A 111 -3.61 45.96 -4.00
CA PRO A 111 -2.37 46.74 -4.18
C PRO A 111 -1.18 46.33 -3.30
N SER A 112 -1.41 45.69 -2.14
CA SER A 112 -0.38 45.21 -1.22
C SER A 112 0.39 43.98 -1.71
N VAL A 113 -0.19 43.20 -2.63
CA VAL A 113 0.43 41.96 -3.17
C VAL A 113 1.23 42.27 -4.45
N ILE A 114 0.77 43.24 -5.26
CA ILE A 114 1.43 43.70 -6.50
C ILE A 114 2.82 44.32 -6.23
N SER A 115 3.08 44.82 -5.02
CA SER A 115 4.38 45.39 -4.64
C SER A 115 5.43 44.34 -4.23
N THR A 116 5.09 43.05 -4.20
CA THR A 116 6.01 41.95 -3.86
C THR A 116 6.72 41.40 -5.10
N SER A 117 7.90 40.77 -4.92
CA SER A 117 8.74 40.31 -6.03
C SER A 117 8.04 39.27 -6.91
N LYS A 118 8.45 39.16 -8.19
CA LYS A 118 7.93 38.21 -9.17
C LYS A 118 7.88 36.77 -8.64
N ASP A 119 8.85 36.39 -7.82
CA ASP A 119 8.97 35.04 -7.27
C ASP A 119 7.91 34.77 -6.19
N VAL A 120 7.59 35.78 -5.37
CA VAL A 120 6.51 35.70 -4.35
C VAL A 120 5.14 35.65 -5.01
N LEU A 121 4.92 36.43 -6.06
CA LEU A 121 3.70 36.35 -6.86
C LEU A 121 3.56 34.99 -7.55
N GLY A 122 4.66 34.45 -8.08
CA GLY A 122 4.69 33.13 -8.69
C GLY A 122 4.32 32.02 -7.71
N SER A 123 4.90 32.02 -6.50
CA SER A 123 4.60 31.00 -5.49
C SER A 123 3.15 31.08 -4.99
N ILE A 124 2.60 32.28 -4.78
CA ILE A 124 1.19 32.47 -4.40
C ILE A 124 0.25 31.94 -5.48
N VAL A 125 0.54 32.22 -6.77
CA VAL A 125 -0.27 31.73 -7.90
C VAL A 125 -0.23 30.22 -8.02
N SER A 126 0.95 29.59 -7.89
CA SER A 126 1.09 28.14 -7.94
C SER A 126 0.39 27.45 -6.77
N TYR A 127 0.66 27.90 -5.53
CA TYR A 127 0.01 27.37 -4.33
C TYR A 127 -1.52 27.45 -4.45
N THR A 128 -2.00 28.60 -4.89
CA THR A 128 -3.40 28.82 -5.18
C THR A 128 -3.89 27.79 -6.20
N ASN A 129 -3.31 27.74 -7.39
CA ASN A 129 -3.81 26.90 -8.47
C ASN A 129 -3.94 25.43 -8.03
N TYR A 130 -2.92 24.89 -7.35
CA TYR A 130 -2.94 23.52 -6.86
C TYR A 130 -3.90 23.30 -5.71
N ARG A 131 -4.08 24.27 -4.80
CA ARG A 131 -5.13 24.21 -3.77
C ARG A 131 -6.53 24.13 -4.38
N GLY A 132 -6.77 24.93 -5.43
CA GLY A 132 -8.05 24.91 -6.15
C GLY A 132 -8.30 23.58 -6.86
N MET A 133 -7.26 23.02 -7.49
CA MET A 133 -7.33 21.70 -8.13
C MET A 133 -7.53 20.57 -7.09
N ALA A 134 -6.83 20.65 -5.95
CA ALA A 134 -7.00 19.72 -4.83
C ALA A 134 -8.45 19.70 -4.31
N ILE A 135 -9.05 20.88 -4.11
CA ILE A 135 -10.46 20.98 -3.69
C ILE A 135 -11.40 20.45 -4.79
N ALA A 136 -11.14 20.76 -6.06
CA ALA A 136 -11.98 20.30 -7.16
C ALA A 136 -11.95 18.76 -7.32
N GLN A 137 -10.78 18.14 -7.15
CA GLN A 137 -10.59 16.70 -7.37
C GLN A 137 -10.85 15.86 -6.12
N TYR A 138 -10.53 16.37 -4.93
CA TYR A 138 -10.59 15.64 -3.66
C TYR A 138 -11.47 16.32 -2.60
N GLY A 139 -12.31 17.27 -2.98
CA GLY A 139 -13.11 18.10 -2.06
C GLY A 139 -13.99 17.31 -1.08
N GLY A 140 -14.60 16.21 -1.54
CA GLY A 140 -15.36 15.30 -0.68
C GLY A 140 -14.49 14.71 0.44
N TYR A 141 -13.33 14.16 0.09
CA TYR A 141 -12.37 13.62 1.05
C TYR A 141 -11.83 14.70 1.99
N LEU A 142 -11.49 15.87 1.46
CA LEU A 142 -10.93 16.99 2.22
C LEU A 142 -11.90 17.59 3.27
N LYS A 143 -13.22 17.41 3.10
CA LYS A 143 -14.20 17.80 4.12
C LYS A 143 -14.05 16.98 5.39
N GLU A 144 -13.74 15.69 5.26
CA GLU A 144 -13.55 14.76 6.39
C GLU A 144 -12.09 14.77 6.88
N HIS A 145 -11.14 15.04 5.98
CA HIS A 145 -9.70 14.97 6.22
C HIS A 145 -8.97 16.29 5.85
N PRO A 146 -9.32 17.43 6.46
CA PRO A 146 -8.73 18.72 6.10
C PRO A 146 -7.21 18.81 6.31
N GLY A 147 -6.65 17.95 7.18
CA GLY A 147 -5.21 17.87 7.45
C GLY A 147 -4.39 17.28 6.28
N ASP A 148 -5.03 16.62 5.31
CA ASP A 148 -4.34 16.05 4.14
C ASP A 148 -4.18 17.04 2.98
N LEU A 149 -4.58 18.31 3.14
CA LEU A 149 -4.55 19.30 2.07
C LEU A 149 -3.17 19.47 1.43
N ASP A 150 -2.12 19.65 2.23
CA ASP A 150 -0.76 19.86 1.71
C ASP A 150 -0.23 18.61 0.97
N LYS A 151 -0.59 17.42 1.48
CA LYS A 151 -0.29 16.13 0.85
C LYS A 151 -0.95 16.03 -0.53
N ILE A 152 -2.24 16.34 -0.61
CA ILE A 152 -3.01 16.31 -1.86
C ILE A 152 -2.53 17.40 -2.83
N MET A 153 -2.17 18.59 -2.33
CA MET A 153 -1.61 19.64 -3.18
C MET A 153 -0.32 19.18 -3.86
N THR A 154 0.54 18.46 -3.13
CA THR A 154 1.77 17.87 -3.69
C THR A 154 1.45 16.85 -4.79
N ILE A 155 0.44 16.01 -4.57
CA ILE A 155 -0.04 15.03 -5.57
C ILE A 155 -0.50 15.75 -6.83
N VAL A 156 -1.40 16.72 -6.68
CA VAL A 156 -2.01 17.44 -7.78
C VAL A 156 -1.00 18.29 -8.56
N GLU A 157 -0.01 18.86 -7.89
CA GLU A 157 1.12 19.52 -8.55
C GLU A 157 1.90 18.55 -9.44
N TYR A 158 2.23 17.36 -8.94
CA TYR A 158 2.91 16.34 -9.74
C TYR A 158 2.07 15.88 -10.93
N GLU A 159 0.79 15.58 -10.71
CA GLU A 159 -0.16 15.12 -11.73
C GLU A 159 -0.39 16.16 -12.83
N ALA A 160 -0.39 17.46 -12.49
CA ALA A 160 -0.50 18.54 -13.46
C ALA A 160 0.70 18.63 -14.41
N LEU A 161 1.88 18.24 -13.93
CA LEU A 161 3.13 18.24 -14.70
C LEU A 161 3.35 16.92 -15.48
N HIS A 162 2.74 15.83 -15.02
CA HIS A 162 2.93 14.47 -15.56
C HIS A 162 1.58 13.78 -15.85
N PRO A 163 0.74 14.31 -16.76
CA PRO A 163 -0.61 13.82 -17.01
C PRO A 163 -0.69 12.34 -17.42
N GLU A 164 0.38 11.80 -18.01
CA GLU A 164 0.52 10.39 -18.37
C GLU A 164 0.54 9.45 -17.15
N SER A 165 1.08 9.91 -16.02
CA SER A 165 1.16 9.13 -14.78
C SER A 165 -0.18 9.01 -14.05
N VAL A 166 -1.11 9.95 -14.29
CA VAL A 166 -2.39 10.05 -13.57
C VAL A 166 -3.29 8.87 -13.86
N LYS A 167 -3.48 8.55 -15.15
CA LYS A 167 -4.33 7.43 -15.55
C LYS A 167 -3.79 6.12 -14.99
N LYS A 168 -2.47 5.92 -15.16
CA LYS A 168 -1.74 4.74 -14.73
C LYS A 168 -1.89 4.48 -13.22
N THR A 169 -1.56 5.47 -12.41
CA THR A 169 -1.66 5.36 -10.95
C THR A 169 -3.09 5.21 -10.45
N ASN A 170 -4.08 5.88 -11.07
CA ASN A 170 -5.49 5.72 -10.72
C ASN A 170 -6.01 4.31 -11.01
N GLU A 171 -5.68 3.74 -12.17
CA GLU A 171 -6.12 2.40 -12.56
C GLU A 171 -5.51 1.36 -11.63
N PHE A 172 -4.19 1.41 -11.42
CA PHE A 172 -3.47 0.49 -10.56
C PHE A 172 -3.95 0.53 -9.09
N LEU A 173 -4.20 1.71 -8.53
CA LEU A 173 -4.62 1.88 -7.12
C LEU A 173 -6.15 1.82 -6.94
N SER A 174 -6.93 1.61 -8.00
CA SER A 174 -8.41 1.56 -7.94
C SER A 174 -9.01 0.54 -6.95
N PRO A 175 -8.33 -0.57 -6.56
CA PRO A 175 -8.85 -1.47 -5.53
C PRO A 175 -8.79 -0.90 -4.10
N LEU A 176 -8.16 0.25 -3.88
CA LEU A 176 -7.90 0.83 -2.57
C LEU A 176 -8.91 1.93 -2.19
N GLU A 177 -9.05 2.21 -0.89
CA GLU A 177 -9.82 3.35 -0.41
C GLU A 177 -9.06 4.67 -0.71
N MET A 178 -9.79 5.78 -0.85
CA MET A 178 -9.21 7.08 -1.24
C MET A 178 -8.03 7.53 -0.36
N GLN A 179 -8.10 7.29 0.96
CA GLN A 179 -7.01 7.61 1.89
C GLN A 179 -5.71 6.86 1.58
N ASP A 180 -5.83 5.60 1.12
CA ASP A 180 -4.69 4.75 0.78
C ASP A 180 -4.12 5.14 -0.58
N VAL A 181 -5.00 5.45 -1.55
CA VAL A 181 -4.60 6.02 -2.85
C VAL A 181 -3.79 7.30 -2.66
N ILE A 182 -4.27 8.22 -1.82
CA ILE A 182 -3.57 9.48 -1.50
C ILE A 182 -2.23 9.19 -0.81
N GLY A 183 -2.21 8.29 0.17
CA GLY A 183 -1.00 7.94 0.90
C GLY A 183 0.10 7.36 0.01
N ILE A 184 -0.24 6.35 -0.80
CA ILE A 184 0.71 5.69 -1.71
C ILE A 184 1.18 6.64 -2.82
N LYS A 185 0.26 7.40 -3.46
CA LYS A 185 0.64 8.39 -4.46
C LYS A 185 1.60 9.44 -3.92
N TYR A 186 1.32 9.94 -2.71
CA TYR A 186 2.20 10.92 -2.09
C TYR A 186 3.61 10.38 -1.94
N LEU A 187 3.77 9.16 -1.42
CA LEU A 187 5.08 8.52 -1.26
C LEU A 187 5.78 8.31 -2.61
N ILE A 188 5.09 7.79 -3.62
CA ILE A 188 5.68 7.62 -4.96
C ILE A 188 6.12 8.96 -5.55
N TYR A 189 5.25 9.98 -5.56
CA TYR A 189 5.53 11.24 -6.25
C TYR A 189 6.58 12.11 -5.55
N THR A 190 6.74 11.95 -4.23
CA THR A 190 7.76 12.63 -3.43
C THR A 190 9.07 11.86 -3.30
N SER A 191 9.12 10.60 -3.73
CA SER A 191 10.35 9.79 -3.73
C SER A 191 11.41 10.39 -4.64
N GLU A 192 12.67 10.24 -4.23
CA GLU A 192 13.83 10.60 -5.04
C GLU A 192 13.97 9.67 -6.27
N GLU A 193 14.74 10.08 -7.27
CA GLU A 193 15.10 9.19 -8.37
C GLU A 193 16.22 8.23 -7.94
N PRO A 194 16.20 6.95 -8.35
CA PRO A 194 15.31 6.36 -9.36
C PRO A 194 14.01 5.76 -8.81
N TYR A 195 13.79 5.81 -7.50
CA TYR A 195 12.69 5.12 -6.84
C TYR A 195 11.31 5.50 -7.42
N ARG A 196 11.10 6.80 -7.67
CA ARG A 196 9.86 7.29 -8.29
C ARG A 196 9.67 6.77 -9.71
N SER A 197 10.67 6.92 -10.58
CA SER A 197 10.56 6.46 -11.98
C SER A 197 10.36 4.95 -12.06
N LEU A 198 11.08 4.16 -11.27
CA LEU A 198 10.91 2.71 -11.22
C LEU A 198 9.51 2.29 -10.77
N CYS A 199 8.96 2.95 -9.73
CA CYS A 199 7.58 2.72 -9.32
C CYS A 199 6.60 2.97 -10.48
N LEU A 200 6.73 4.13 -11.13
CA LEU A 200 5.85 4.56 -12.22
C LEU A 200 6.06 3.78 -13.51
N GLU A 201 7.22 3.19 -13.75
CA GLU A 201 7.49 2.38 -14.92
C GLU A 201 6.85 1.00 -14.77
N TYR A 202 7.09 0.34 -13.63
CA TYR A 202 6.77 -1.08 -13.45
C TYR A 202 5.40 -1.38 -12.81
N MET A 203 4.64 -0.38 -12.34
CA MET A 203 3.32 -0.65 -11.73
C MET A 203 2.28 -1.27 -12.68
N ASP A 204 2.46 -1.20 -14.00
CA ASP A 204 1.55 -1.86 -14.96
C ASP A 204 1.89 -3.34 -15.19
N GLU A 205 3.03 -3.81 -14.67
CA GLU A 205 3.46 -5.19 -14.86
C GLU A 205 2.79 -6.15 -13.88
N PHE A 206 2.06 -5.64 -12.87
CA PHE A 206 1.38 -6.44 -11.86
C PHE A 206 0.11 -5.77 -11.33
N GLU A 207 -0.71 -6.52 -10.59
CA GLU A 207 -2.01 -6.07 -10.08
C GLU A 207 -2.14 -6.27 -8.58
N ILE A 208 -2.87 -5.38 -7.90
CA ILE A 208 -3.29 -5.59 -6.50
C ILE A 208 -4.51 -6.52 -6.49
N THR A 209 -4.34 -7.72 -5.96
CA THR A 209 -5.36 -8.78 -6.04
C THR A 209 -6.11 -9.04 -4.72
N ASP A 210 -5.52 -8.71 -3.57
CA ASP A 210 -6.20 -8.74 -2.26
C ASP A 210 -5.60 -7.67 -1.33
N THR A 211 -6.47 -6.94 -0.63
CA THR A 211 -6.15 -5.81 0.25
C THR A 211 -6.42 -6.09 1.73
N LYS A 212 -6.88 -7.31 2.07
CA LYS A 212 -7.24 -7.72 3.44
C LYS A 212 -6.42 -8.92 3.94
N LYS A 213 -5.47 -9.40 3.14
CA LYS A 213 -4.68 -10.61 3.42
C LYS A 213 -5.56 -11.76 3.95
N SER A 214 -6.63 -12.09 3.22
CA SER A 214 -7.64 -13.03 3.73
C SER A 214 -7.24 -14.49 3.46
N GLY A 215 -6.53 -15.13 4.40
CA GLY A 215 -6.24 -16.56 4.33
C GLY A 215 -5.01 -17.02 5.12
N VAL A 216 -4.94 -18.32 5.43
CA VAL A 216 -3.71 -18.96 5.91
C VAL A 216 -2.86 -19.27 4.68
N PHE A 217 -1.92 -18.37 4.41
CA PHE A 217 -0.96 -18.44 3.33
C PHE A 217 0.15 -19.46 3.68
N THR A 218 -0.06 -20.75 3.42
CA THR A 218 0.95 -21.80 3.62
C THR A 218 1.49 -22.30 2.28
N GLY A 219 2.81 -22.19 2.05
CA GLY A 219 3.52 -22.63 0.83
C GLY A 219 3.84 -21.48 -0.13
N GLU A 220 4.12 -21.79 -1.41
CA GLU A 220 4.23 -20.79 -2.51
C GLU A 220 2.99 -19.87 -2.57
N SER A 221 1.84 -20.39 -2.09
CA SER A 221 0.61 -19.69 -1.78
C SER A 221 0.70 -18.75 -0.57
N GLY A 222 1.86 -18.13 -0.32
CA GLY A 222 2.07 -17.22 0.82
C GLY A 222 3.07 -16.10 0.62
N MET A 223 3.51 -15.94 -0.63
CA MET A 223 4.21 -14.74 -1.07
C MET A 223 3.20 -13.60 -1.18
N LEU A 224 3.57 -12.44 -0.66
CA LEU A 224 2.77 -11.23 -0.76
C LEU A 224 2.88 -10.65 -2.19
N PHE A 225 4.04 -10.72 -2.83
CA PHE A 225 4.18 -10.63 -4.29
C PHE A 225 4.41 -11.99 -4.94
N TRP A 226 3.56 -12.36 -5.90
CA TRP A 226 3.71 -13.59 -6.67
C TRP A 226 3.97 -13.32 -8.15
N HIS A 227 5.23 -13.51 -8.56
CA HIS A 227 5.71 -13.18 -9.90
C HIS A 227 5.09 -14.02 -11.03
N GLN A 228 4.58 -15.23 -10.75
CA GLN A 228 3.96 -16.08 -11.78
C GLN A 228 2.61 -15.55 -12.25
N ASN A 229 1.85 -14.95 -11.34
CA ASN A 229 0.57 -14.32 -11.63
C ASN A 229 0.64 -12.80 -11.69
N ALA A 230 1.83 -12.22 -11.47
CA ALA A 230 2.02 -10.79 -11.36
C ALA A 230 1.02 -10.16 -10.38
N SER A 231 0.93 -10.72 -9.18
CA SER A 231 -0.10 -10.36 -8.19
C SER A 231 0.53 -9.88 -6.89
N LEU A 232 0.06 -8.76 -6.38
CA LEU A 232 0.38 -8.22 -5.06
C LEU A 232 -0.80 -8.42 -4.11
N VAL A 233 -0.51 -8.91 -2.91
CA VAL A 233 -1.43 -9.12 -1.80
C VAL A 233 -0.84 -8.49 -0.55
N PHE A 234 -1.63 -7.68 0.15
CA PHE A 234 -1.23 -7.10 1.43
C PHE A 234 -2.47 -6.76 2.27
N ASP A 235 -2.28 -6.52 3.58
CA ASP A 235 -3.34 -5.94 4.41
C ASP A 235 -3.16 -4.42 4.45
N VAL A 236 -3.98 -3.70 3.69
CA VAL A 236 -3.86 -2.25 3.57
C VAL A 236 -4.09 -1.52 4.89
N LYS A 237 -4.93 -2.07 5.78
CA LYS A 237 -5.27 -1.44 7.06
C LYS A 237 -4.13 -1.60 8.06
N GLU A 238 -3.52 -2.78 8.12
CA GLU A 238 -2.32 -3.00 8.92
C GLU A 238 -1.15 -2.18 8.36
N ASP A 239 -1.00 -2.13 7.03
CA ASP A 239 0.16 -1.50 6.41
C ASP A 239 0.12 0.03 6.46
N ARG A 240 -1.09 0.63 6.52
CA ARG A 240 -1.27 2.07 6.74
C ARG A 240 -0.63 2.57 8.02
N ILE A 241 -0.51 1.72 9.04
CA ILE A 241 0.08 2.07 10.34
C ILE A 241 1.31 1.22 10.65
N ASN A 242 1.96 0.68 9.61
CA ASN A 242 3.10 -0.21 9.79
C ASN A 242 4.23 0.49 10.55
N PRO A 243 4.76 -0.11 11.63
CA PRO A 243 5.85 0.49 12.39
C PRO A 243 7.13 0.67 11.55
N ARG A 244 7.31 -0.08 10.45
CA ARG A 244 8.44 0.07 9.52
C ARG A 244 8.35 1.30 8.61
N GLY A 245 7.19 1.97 8.58
CA GLY A 245 6.89 3.09 7.69
C GLY A 245 5.54 2.92 7.01
N GLN A 246 4.85 4.02 6.72
CA GLN A 246 3.51 3.97 6.12
C GLN A 246 3.54 3.21 4.79
N TYR A 247 2.70 2.19 4.63
CA TYR A 247 2.63 1.33 3.43
C TYR A 247 3.94 0.60 3.10
N TYR A 248 4.78 0.32 4.10
CA TYR A 248 6.07 -0.34 3.89
C TYR A 248 5.94 -1.70 3.22
N THR A 249 4.97 -2.53 3.62
CA THR A 249 4.80 -3.85 3.01
C THR A 249 4.46 -3.71 1.53
N PHE A 250 3.55 -2.80 1.17
CA PHE A 250 3.25 -2.50 -0.23
C PHE A 250 4.52 -2.15 -1.03
N PHE A 251 5.38 -1.28 -0.51
CA PHE A 251 6.59 -0.88 -1.23
C PHE A 251 7.70 -1.94 -1.21
N HIS A 252 7.79 -2.75 -0.17
CA HIS A 252 8.67 -3.92 -0.13
C HIS A 252 8.27 -4.91 -1.24
N GLU A 253 6.99 -5.26 -1.34
CA GLU A 253 6.48 -6.13 -2.41
C GLU A 253 6.63 -5.51 -3.80
N MET A 254 6.44 -4.19 -3.91
CA MET A 254 6.72 -3.46 -5.14
C MET A 254 8.20 -3.55 -5.54
N GLY A 255 9.11 -3.55 -4.57
CA GLY A 255 10.54 -3.81 -4.77
C GLY A 255 10.79 -5.18 -5.40
N HIS A 256 10.14 -6.24 -4.90
CA HIS A 256 10.20 -7.55 -5.54
C HIS A 256 9.68 -7.55 -6.98
N ALA A 257 8.58 -6.85 -7.23
CA ALA A 257 8.02 -6.74 -8.57
C ALA A 257 8.98 -6.05 -9.54
N ILE A 258 9.51 -4.88 -9.17
CA ILE A 258 10.48 -4.12 -9.96
C ILE A 258 11.72 -4.98 -10.24
N ASP A 259 12.29 -5.63 -9.22
CA ASP A 259 13.47 -6.49 -9.36
C ASP A 259 13.24 -7.63 -10.36
N TYR A 260 12.08 -8.29 -10.28
CA TYR A 260 11.71 -9.37 -11.18
C TYR A 260 11.50 -8.90 -12.62
N PHE A 261 10.65 -7.88 -12.82
CA PHE A 261 10.29 -7.43 -14.17
C PHE A 261 11.45 -6.75 -14.89
N TYR A 262 12.27 -5.98 -14.17
CA TYR A 262 13.50 -5.42 -14.74
C TYR A 262 14.48 -6.54 -15.13
N GLY A 263 14.69 -7.54 -14.27
CA GLY A 263 15.54 -8.69 -14.61
C GLY A 263 15.07 -9.44 -15.86
N LYS A 264 13.75 -9.66 -15.96
CA LYS A 264 13.11 -10.23 -17.16
C LYS A 264 13.37 -9.39 -18.41
N GLU A 265 13.28 -8.07 -18.34
CA GLU A 265 13.60 -7.16 -19.44
C GLU A 265 15.06 -7.29 -19.88
N LYS A 266 15.99 -7.41 -18.92
CA LYS A 266 17.43 -7.59 -19.21
C LYS A 266 17.81 -9.00 -19.64
N GLY A 267 16.84 -9.92 -19.72
CA GLY A 267 17.07 -11.28 -20.20
C GLY A 267 17.80 -12.18 -19.21
N THR A 268 17.79 -11.85 -17.92
CA THR A 268 18.34 -12.71 -16.86
C THR A 268 17.45 -13.93 -16.62
N GLY A 269 16.15 -13.79 -16.92
CA GLY A 269 15.13 -14.83 -16.71
C GLY A 269 14.68 -14.99 -15.26
N ASP A 270 15.12 -14.11 -14.35
CA ASP A 270 14.74 -14.06 -12.94
C ASP A 270 14.99 -12.64 -12.37
N TYR A 271 14.90 -12.44 -11.06
CA TYR A 271 15.24 -11.20 -10.35
C TYR A 271 16.61 -10.63 -10.73
N TYR A 272 16.67 -9.33 -11.00
CA TYR A 272 17.91 -8.63 -11.38
C TYR A 272 18.96 -8.70 -10.27
N SER A 273 18.56 -8.56 -9.00
CA SER A 273 19.41 -8.64 -7.81
C SER A 273 20.19 -9.96 -7.70
N ALA A 274 19.69 -11.04 -8.31
CA ALA A 274 20.36 -12.35 -8.31
C ALA A 274 21.55 -12.40 -9.28
N THR A 275 21.62 -11.48 -10.23
CA THR A 275 22.58 -11.52 -11.35
C THR A 275 23.42 -10.26 -11.47
N PHE A 276 22.94 -9.14 -10.95
CA PHE A 276 23.70 -7.90 -10.90
C PHE A 276 24.97 -8.09 -10.07
N LYS A 277 26.07 -7.51 -10.57
CA LYS A 277 27.39 -7.64 -9.96
C LYS A 277 28.12 -6.32 -9.95
N THR A 278 28.70 -5.99 -8.81
CA THR A 278 29.69 -4.92 -8.69
C THR A 278 31.01 -5.57 -8.28
N ASN A 279 32.10 -5.19 -8.95
CA ASN A 279 33.43 -5.80 -8.76
C ASN A 279 33.45 -7.34 -8.83
N GLY A 280 32.52 -7.96 -9.57
CA GLY A 280 32.41 -9.41 -9.74
C GLY A 280 31.62 -10.15 -8.65
N ALA A 281 31.15 -9.46 -7.62
CA ALA A 281 30.37 -10.01 -6.50
C ALA A 281 28.87 -9.64 -6.61
N THR A 282 28.01 -10.55 -6.17
CA THR A 282 26.55 -10.36 -6.10
C THR A 282 26.13 -9.71 -4.78
N LEU A 283 24.88 -9.24 -4.69
CA LEU A 283 24.33 -8.73 -3.42
C LEU A 283 24.40 -9.77 -2.29
N SER A 284 24.18 -11.06 -2.58
CA SER A 284 24.30 -12.10 -1.55
C SER A 284 25.74 -12.27 -1.05
N ASP A 285 26.74 -12.02 -1.89
CA ASP A 285 28.15 -12.05 -1.48
C ASP A 285 28.47 -10.87 -0.56
N TYR A 286 27.95 -9.67 -0.87
CA TYR A 286 28.10 -8.49 -0.01
C TYR A 286 27.36 -8.65 1.33
N ASN A 287 26.16 -9.21 1.32
CA ASN A 287 25.42 -9.54 2.54
C ASN A 287 26.24 -10.48 3.44
N MET A 288 26.81 -11.53 2.87
CA MET A 288 27.69 -12.46 3.60
C MET A 288 28.92 -11.75 4.16
N GLN A 289 29.55 -10.88 3.36
CA GLN A 289 30.73 -10.12 3.77
C GLN A 289 30.46 -9.18 4.95
N ASP A 290 29.36 -8.41 4.89
CA ASP A 290 28.97 -7.49 5.97
C ASP A 290 28.66 -8.26 7.26
N VAL A 291 27.89 -9.35 7.16
CA VAL A 291 27.57 -10.21 8.32
C VAL A 291 28.84 -10.82 8.92
N GLU A 292 29.72 -11.42 8.10
CA GLU A 292 30.97 -12.01 8.59
C GLU A 292 31.85 -10.97 9.28
N LYS A 293 32.04 -9.81 8.64
CA LYS A 293 32.85 -8.72 9.17
C LYS A 293 32.34 -8.25 10.53
N ASN A 294 31.04 -8.03 10.65
CA ASN A 294 30.43 -7.55 11.89
C ASN A 294 30.46 -8.60 13.00
N VAL A 295 30.21 -9.88 12.68
CA VAL A 295 30.35 -10.99 13.63
C VAL A 295 31.78 -11.07 14.16
N ARG A 296 32.78 -11.00 13.29
CA ARG A 296 34.20 -11.04 13.67
C ARG A 296 34.58 -9.85 14.54
N ASN A 297 34.20 -8.63 14.14
CA ASN A 297 34.48 -7.42 14.91
C ASN A 297 33.89 -7.47 16.33
N ASN A 298 32.64 -7.94 16.47
CA ASN A 298 32.02 -8.05 17.80
C ASN A 298 32.65 -9.15 18.65
N LEU A 299 33.05 -10.27 18.05
CA LEU A 299 33.82 -11.30 18.77
C LEU A 299 35.18 -10.75 19.24
N GLU A 300 35.88 -9.96 18.43
CA GLU A 300 37.12 -9.28 18.82
C GLU A 300 36.91 -8.35 20.03
N ILE A 301 35.84 -7.55 20.01
CA ILE A 301 35.46 -6.67 21.12
C ILE A 301 35.20 -7.49 22.39
N MET A 302 34.40 -8.55 22.30
CA MET A 302 34.06 -9.41 23.44
C MET A 302 35.29 -10.13 24.02
N LEU A 303 36.22 -10.58 23.16
CA LEU A 303 37.48 -11.21 23.56
C LEU A 303 38.53 -10.20 24.09
N GLY A 304 38.27 -8.90 23.93
CA GLY A 304 39.01 -7.82 24.59
C GLY A 304 38.66 -7.64 26.06
N SER A 305 37.60 -8.30 26.56
CA SER A 305 37.18 -8.20 27.96
C SER A 305 38.12 -8.93 28.93
N GLU A 306 38.01 -8.58 30.22
CA GLU A 306 38.83 -9.12 31.32
C GLU A 306 38.69 -10.65 31.46
N ASP A 307 37.54 -11.21 31.06
CA ASP A 307 37.25 -12.65 31.06
C ASP A 307 38.23 -13.46 30.18
N PHE A 308 38.86 -12.81 29.18
CA PHE A 308 39.73 -13.45 28.18
C PHE A 308 41.14 -12.86 28.16
N LYS A 309 41.56 -12.14 29.21
CA LYS A 309 42.89 -11.50 29.27
C LYS A 309 44.07 -12.48 29.23
N ASP A 310 43.85 -13.70 29.71
CA ASP A 310 44.89 -14.73 29.82
C ASP A 310 45.08 -15.51 28.51
N LEU A 311 44.20 -15.31 27.51
CA LEU A 311 44.33 -15.90 26.19
C LEU A 311 45.33 -15.10 25.34
N SER A 312 46.18 -15.82 24.62
CA SER A 312 47.02 -15.24 23.58
C SER A 312 46.21 -14.77 22.37
N ASP A 313 46.75 -13.84 21.58
CA ASP A 313 46.11 -13.38 20.34
C ASP A 313 45.82 -14.53 19.37
N THR A 314 46.68 -15.56 19.35
CA THR A 314 46.48 -16.75 18.52
C THR A 314 45.27 -17.57 18.98
N GLU A 315 45.07 -17.71 20.30
CA GLU A 315 43.90 -18.40 20.85
C GLU A 315 42.61 -17.62 20.59
N LYS A 316 42.63 -16.29 20.77
CA LYS A 316 41.49 -15.41 20.45
C LYS A 316 41.11 -15.51 18.98
N GLN A 317 42.08 -15.42 18.07
CA GLN A 317 41.85 -15.56 16.63
C GLN A 317 41.32 -16.95 16.25
N LYS A 318 41.78 -18.01 16.94
CA LYS A 318 41.23 -19.36 16.76
C LYS A 318 39.75 -19.41 17.16
N MET A 319 39.37 -18.82 18.31
CA MET A 319 37.98 -18.76 18.76
C MET A 319 37.10 -17.97 17.77
N ILE A 320 37.59 -16.81 17.28
CA ILE A 320 36.88 -16.00 16.28
C ILE A 320 36.61 -16.82 15.02
N ASN A 321 37.63 -17.51 14.50
CA ASN A 321 37.50 -18.34 13.31
C ASN A 321 36.54 -19.50 13.53
N ASN A 322 36.60 -20.20 14.66
CA ASN A 322 35.72 -21.32 14.97
C ASN A 322 34.25 -20.87 15.07
N ILE A 323 33.97 -19.76 15.78
CA ILE A 323 32.61 -19.25 15.96
C ILE A 323 32.06 -18.67 14.65
N SER A 324 32.83 -17.85 13.93
CA SER A 324 32.39 -17.29 12.63
C SER A 324 32.11 -18.40 11.62
N GLN A 325 32.97 -19.42 11.51
CA GLN A 325 32.71 -20.58 10.65
C GLN A 325 31.46 -21.34 11.08
N ASN A 326 31.25 -21.56 12.38
CA ASN A 326 30.02 -22.21 12.87
C ASN A 326 28.75 -21.42 12.52
N LEU A 327 28.81 -20.09 12.54
CA LEU A 327 27.67 -19.23 12.23
C LEU A 327 27.34 -19.16 10.75
N LEU A 328 28.36 -19.23 9.88
CA LEU A 328 28.22 -18.98 8.44
C LEU A 328 28.15 -20.26 7.58
N GLN A 329 28.54 -21.42 8.11
CA GLN A 329 28.46 -22.70 7.40
C GLN A 329 27.05 -23.31 7.46
N GLN A 330 26.72 -24.09 6.42
CA GLN A 330 25.48 -24.87 6.34
C GLN A 330 25.47 -26.02 7.37
N ASP A 331 26.58 -26.77 7.48
CA ASP A 331 26.73 -27.91 8.40
C ASP A 331 27.11 -27.48 9.82
N LYS A 332 26.25 -26.67 10.44
CA LYS A 332 26.49 -26.16 11.79
C LYS A 332 26.56 -27.30 12.78
N ASN A 333 27.68 -27.39 13.49
CA ASN A 333 27.80 -28.26 14.63
C ASN A 333 28.25 -27.45 15.84
N TYR A 334 27.26 -26.84 16.51
CA TYR A 334 27.47 -26.07 17.72
C TYR A 334 28.16 -26.91 18.82
N ASP A 335 27.95 -28.22 18.83
CA ASP A 335 28.58 -29.15 19.77
C ASP A 335 30.07 -29.39 19.49
N ASN A 336 30.57 -29.00 18.30
CA ASN A 336 32.00 -29.04 18.00
C ASN A 336 32.76 -27.84 18.58
N LEU A 337 32.07 -26.80 19.03
CA LEU A 337 32.69 -25.67 19.72
C LEU A 337 33.05 -26.06 21.16
N THR A 338 34.14 -25.51 21.67
CA THR A 338 34.45 -25.61 23.10
C THR A 338 33.39 -24.89 23.92
N GLN A 339 33.24 -25.26 25.20
CA GLN A 339 32.27 -24.58 26.09
C GLN A 339 32.49 -23.06 26.17
N ALA A 340 33.74 -22.60 26.09
CA ALA A 340 34.06 -21.17 26.08
C ALA A 340 33.57 -20.49 24.79
N GLU A 341 33.73 -21.14 23.64
CA GLU A 341 33.25 -20.64 22.34
C GLU A 341 31.73 -20.66 22.26
N GLN A 342 31.07 -21.71 22.77
CA GLN A 342 29.61 -21.80 22.88
C GLN A 342 29.04 -20.64 23.71
N ASN A 343 29.61 -20.41 24.91
CA ASN A 343 29.19 -19.31 25.77
C ASN A 343 29.42 -17.94 25.10
N LEU A 344 30.52 -17.78 24.35
CA LEU A 344 30.82 -16.55 23.63
C LEU A 344 29.85 -16.34 22.46
N GLN A 345 29.54 -17.38 21.70
CA GLN A 345 28.55 -17.33 20.63
C GLN A 345 27.15 -17.01 21.18
N ASP A 346 26.76 -17.55 22.33
CA ASP A 346 25.46 -17.22 22.95
C ASP A 346 25.40 -15.77 23.42
N LYS A 347 26.49 -15.23 23.98
CA LYS A 347 26.61 -13.79 24.27
C LYS A 347 26.47 -12.96 23.00
N LEU A 348 27.08 -13.38 21.90
CA LEU A 348 26.97 -12.72 20.60
C LEU A 348 25.52 -12.74 20.07
N LYS A 349 24.82 -13.87 20.18
CA LYS A 349 23.41 -13.98 19.79
C LYS A 349 22.54 -13.00 20.59
N LEU A 350 22.74 -12.94 21.91
CA LEU A 350 22.00 -12.02 22.77
C LEU A 350 22.29 -10.56 22.46
N HIS A 351 23.55 -10.22 22.17
CA HIS A 351 23.91 -8.89 21.73
C HIS A 351 23.14 -8.49 20.47
N TYR A 352 23.16 -9.31 19.42
CA TYR A 352 22.42 -8.99 18.20
C TYR A 352 20.91 -9.05 18.35
N ALA A 353 20.37 -9.89 19.24
CA ALA A 353 18.94 -9.87 19.52
C ALA A 353 18.48 -8.53 20.14
N ASP A 354 19.35 -7.88 20.91
CA ASP A 354 19.10 -6.54 21.47
C ASP A 354 19.28 -5.44 20.41
N GLU A 355 20.38 -5.50 19.65
CA GLU A 355 20.66 -4.55 18.57
C GLU A 355 19.61 -4.61 17.44
N PHE A 356 19.04 -5.79 17.20
CA PHE A 356 18.03 -6.02 16.18
C PHE A 356 16.58 -6.01 16.71
N ALA A 357 16.36 -5.45 17.90
CA ALA A 357 15.03 -5.26 18.43
C ALA A 357 14.29 -4.14 17.68
N GLY A 358 12.99 -4.34 17.43
CA GLY A 358 12.13 -3.33 16.82
C GLY A 358 12.22 -3.23 15.30
N ALA A 359 11.40 -2.31 14.76
CA ALA A 359 11.14 -2.19 13.33
C ALA A 359 12.29 -1.58 12.52
N ASP A 360 13.15 -0.80 13.17
CA ASP A 360 14.27 -0.10 12.51
C ASP A 360 15.36 -1.09 12.08
N ALA A 361 15.54 -2.19 12.81
CA ALA A 361 16.55 -3.19 12.51
C ALA A 361 15.99 -4.42 11.77
N GLU A 362 14.82 -4.29 11.13
CA GLU A 362 14.19 -5.41 10.42
C GLU A 362 15.06 -5.92 9.27
N SER A 363 15.59 -5.04 8.44
CA SER A 363 16.40 -5.45 7.31
C SER A 363 17.67 -6.20 7.73
N PRO A 364 18.54 -5.65 8.61
CA PRO A 364 19.67 -6.44 9.10
C PRO A 364 19.23 -7.71 9.84
N SER A 365 18.11 -7.70 10.59
CA SER A 365 17.59 -8.91 11.22
C SER A 365 17.31 -10.04 10.22
N ASP A 366 16.62 -9.74 9.12
CA ASP A 366 16.25 -10.76 8.13
C ASP A 366 17.47 -11.25 7.34
N ILE A 367 18.36 -10.34 6.94
CA ILE A 367 19.60 -10.70 6.22
C ILE A 367 20.54 -11.52 7.10
N TYR A 368 20.72 -11.17 8.37
CA TYR A 368 21.48 -11.99 9.31
C TYR A 368 20.78 -13.33 9.55
N GLY A 369 19.45 -13.37 9.58
CA GLY A 369 18.66 -14.59 9.64
C GLY A 369 18.94 -15.52 8.45
N GLY A 370 18.98 -14.97 7.22
CA GLY A 370 19.29 -15.72 6.01
C GLY A 370 20.74 -16.22 5.94
N VAL A 371 21.70 -15.36 6.28
CA VAL A 371 23.13 -15.72 6.27
C VAL A 371 23.48 -16.70 7.38
N THR A 372 22.87 -16.55 8.56
CA THR A 372 23.22 -17.34 9.74
C THR A 372 22.18 -18.40 10.09
N ASN A 373 21.32 -18.83 9.17
CA ASN A 373 20.29 -19.83 9.44
C ASN A 373 19.55 -19.58 10.77
N PHE A 374 19.03 -18.36 10.91
CA PHE A 374 18.29 -17.86 12.08
C PHE A 374 19.03 -17.95 13.42
N THR A 375 20.36 -18.14 13.40
CA THR A 375 21.18 -18.18 14.62
C THR A 375 21.35 -16.79 15.21
N ILE A 376 21.54 -15.78 14.35
CA ILE A 376 21.47 -14.36 14.68
C ILE A 376 20.22 -13.79 14.00
N LYS A 377 19.36 -13.15 14.80
CA LYS A 377 18.11 -12.50 14.36
C LYS A 377 17.58 -11.59 15.46
N GLY A 378 16.74 -10.66 15.08
CA GLY A 378 15.91 -9.82 15.94
C GLY A 378 14.42 -10.17 15.86
N ASP A 379 13.58 -9.14 15.98
CA ASP A 379 12.12 -9.29 16.07
C ASP A 379 11.43 -9.56 14.72
N TYR A 380 12.03 -9.08 13.63
CA TYR A 380 11.49 -9.15 12.28
C TYR A 380 12.30 -10.10 11.39
N GLY A 381 11.68 -10.56 10.31
CA GLY A 381 12.26 -11.50 9.35
C GLY A 381 11.45 -12.78 9.19
N HIS A 382 12.04 -13.74 8.49
CA HIS A 382 11.35 -14.95 8.04
C HIS A 382 11.40 -16.14 9.02
N GLN A 383 11.78 -15.92 10.28
CA GLN A 383 11.96 -16.98 11.30
C GLN A 383 10.68 -17.77 11.67
N LYS A 384 9.50 -17.32 11.25
CA LYS A 384 8.24 -18.05 11.45
C LYS A 384 8.10 -19.24 10.52
N ASP A 385 8.78 -19.20 9.36
CA ASP A 385 8.91 -20.34 8.46
C ASP A 385 10.35 -20.87 8.52
N PRO A 386 10.60 -21.98 9.23
CA PRO A 386 11.94 -22.54 9.33
C PRO A 386 12.48 -23.02 7.97
N TYR A 387 11.63 -23.11 6.94
CA TYR A 387 12.00 -23.56 5.61
C TYR A 387 12.18 -22.43 4.59
N TYR A 388 12.12 -21.17 5.04
CA TYR A 388 12.22 -20.03 4.14
C TYR A 388 13.58 -19.95 3.45
N TRP A 389 14.65 -19.93 4.25
CA TRP A 389 16.02 -19.82 3.77
C TRP A 389 16.65 -21.18 3.46
N PHE A 390 16.28 -22.23 4.21
CA PHE A 390 16.90 -23.55 4.20
C PHE A 390 15.85 -24.64 4.05
N ASP A 391 16.11 -25.71 3.32
CA ASP A 391 15.20 -26.85 3.29
C ASP A 391 15.30 -27.72 4.56
N LYS A 392 14.50 -28.80 4.61
CA LYS A 392 14.53 -29.77 5.71
C LYS A 392 15.86 -30.51 5.90
N ASN A 393 16.74 -30.49 4.91
CA ASN A 393 18.07 -31.08 4.97
C ASN A 393 19.12 -30.05 5.42
N GLY A 394 18.75 -28.77 5.52
CA GLY A 394 19.67 -27.67 5.84
C GLY A 394 20.33 -27.04 4.62
N ASP A 395 19.91 -27.41 3.40
CA ASP A 395 20.44 -26.84 2.17
C ASP A 395 19.82 -25.46 1.93
N VAL A 396 20.62 -24.47 1.52
CA VAL A 396 20.14 -23.13 1.16
C VAL A 396 19.21 -23.23 -0.05
N VAL A 397 17.95 -22.80 0.11
CA VAL A 397 16.94 -22.75 -0.97
C VAL A 397 16.63 -21.35 -1.44
N ARG A 398 16.97 -20.33 -0.64
CA ARG A 398 16.85 -18.92 -1.00
C ARG A 398 18.09 -18.15 -0.59
N THR A 399 18.53 -17.27 -1.47
CA THR A 399 19.63 -16.33 -1.24
C THR A 399 19.09 -14.98 -0.78
N THR A 400 19.87 -14.23 0.00
CA THR A 400 19.41 -13.00 0.67
C THR A 400 19.25 -11.80 -0.26
N ASN A 401 19.65 -11.89 -1.52
CA ASN A 401 19.60 -10.76 -2.46
C ASN A 401 18.19 -10.23 -2.72
N LYS A 402 17.18 -11.11 -2.84
CA LYS A 402 15.81 -10.70 -3.19
C LYS A 402 15.17 -9.89 -2.06
N GLU A 403 15.26 -10.40 -0.83
CA GLU A 403 14.75 -9.70 0.37
C GLU A 403 15.54 -8.43 0.64
N SER A 404 16.87 -8.49 0.60
CA SER A 404 17.73 -7.33 0.86
C SER A 404 17.40 -6.16 -0.05
N PHE A 405 17.20 -6.42 -1.35
CA PHE A 405 16.80 -5.39 -2.30
C PHE A 405 15.41 -4.82 -1.99
N ALA A 406 14.42 -5.68 -1.75
CA ALA A 406 13.04 -5.26 -1.47
C ALA A 406 12.91 -4.45 -0.18
N GLU A 407 13.59 -4.86 0.88
CA GLU A 407 13.67 -4.11 2.14
C GLU A 407 14.30 -2.74 1.93
N PHE A 408 15.45 -2.67 1.26
CA PHE A 408 16.11 -1.40 0.96
C PHE A 408 15.23 -0.47 0.13
N PHE A 409 14.61 -1.00 -0.93
CA PHE A 409 13.69 -0.25 -1.78
C PHE A 409 12.49 0.30 -0.98
N GLY A 410 11.87 -0.57 -0.16
CA GLY A 410 10.75 -0.18 0.71
C GLY A 410 11.13 0.96 1.66
N ARG A 411 12.32 0.91 2.25
CA ARG A 411 12.82 2.00 3.13
C ARG A 411 13.08 3.30 2.37
N LYS A 412 13.57 3.23 1.14
CA LYS A 412 13.87 4.42 0.33
C LYS A 412 12.63 5.16 -0.16
N VAL A 413 11.53 4.46 -0.36
CA VAL A 413 10.25 5.05 -0.80
C VAL A 413 9.41 5.53 0.39
N THR A 414 9.45 4.80 1.51
CA THR A 414 8.69 5.18 2.70
C THR A 414 9.35 6.33 3.45
N THR A 415 8.53 7.13 4.14
CA THR A 415 9.00 8.31 4.91
C THR A 415 8.62 8.19 6.38
N GLY A 416 9.27 8.98 7.24
CA GLY A 416 9.05 9.02 8.69
C GLY A 416 10.25 8.51 9.51
N ASP A 417 10.22 8.72 10.83
CA ASP A 417 11.35 8.46 11.73
C ASP A 417 11.85 7.00 11.67
N THR A 418 10.96 6.02 11.47
CA THR A 418 11.33 4.60 11.38
C THR A 418 11.83 4.18 10.00
N SER A 419 11.56 4.94 8.94
CA SER A 419 12.25 4.77 7.66
C SER A 419 13.71 5.22 7.80
N VAL A 420 13.95 6.36 8.48
CA VAL A 420 15.29 6.87 8.78
C VAL A 420 16.08 5.88 9.65
N GLY A 421 15.51 5.42 10.76
CA GLY A 421 16.15 4.39 11.60
C GLY A 421 16.41 3.08 10.84
N GLY A 422 15.49 2.70 9.94
CA GLY A 422 15.66 1.62 8.97
C GLY A 422 16.90 1.73 8.10
N LEU A 423 17.08 2.89 7.46
CA LEU A 423 18.23 3.14 6.59
C LEU A 423 19.53 3.26 7.40
N GLU A 424 19.49 3.88 8.59
CA GLU A 424 20.64 3.96 9.50
C GLU A 424 21.10 2.56 9.96
N SER A 425 20.18 1.62 10.17
CA SER A 425 20.52 0.24 10.51
C SER A 425 21.19 -0.48 9.34
N ILE A 426 20.72 -0.27 8.10
CA ILE A 426 21.38 -0.79 6.90
C ILE A 426 22.80 -0.20 6.76
N ASP A 427 22.97 1.11 6.94
CA ASP A 427 24.29 1.76 6.89
C ASP A 427 25.24 1.23 7.97
N THR A 428 24.69 0.84 9.13
CA THR A 428 25.47 0.34 10.27
C THR A 428 25.88 -1.13 10.08
N TYR A 429 24.94 -1.99 9.69
CA TYR A 429 25.14 -3.44 9.70
C TYR A 429 25.33 -4.06 8.32
N LEU A 430 24.97 -3.36 7.25
CA LEU A 430 25.04 -3.81 5.86
C LEU A 430 25.64 -2.73 4.91
N PRO A 431 26.74 -2.04 5.27
CA PRO A 431 27.22 -0.88 4.53
C PRO A 431 27.67 -1.17 3.09
N GLU A 432 28.35 -2.30 2.85
CA GLU A 432 28.80 -2.65 1.49
C GLU A 432 27.62 -3.12 0.63
N SER A 433 26.67 -3.82 1.26
CA SER A 433 25.43 -4.26 0.63
C SER A 433 24.53 -3.08 0.26
N GLY A 434 24.38 -2.10 1.15
CA GLY A 434 23.68 -0.84 0.90
C GLY A 434 24.25 -0.10 -0.31
N LYS A 435 25.59 0.02 -0.37
CA LYS A 435 26.27 0.61 -1.53
C LYS A 435 26.04 -0.19 -2.82
N HIS A 436 26.08 -1.52 -2.76
CA HIS A 436 25.80 -2.37 -3.92
C HIS A 436 24.37 -2.16 -4.44
N MET A 437 23.38 -2.02 -3.54
CA MET A 437 21.98 -1.77 -3.91
C MET A 437 21.79 -0.38 -4.54
N GLU A 438 22.48 0.65 -4.06
CA GLU A 438 22.48 1.97 -4.71
C GLU A 438 23.08 1.90 -6.13
N GLU A 439 24.20 1.21 -6.31
CA GLU A 439 24.79 1.00 -7.64
C GLU A 439 23.86 0.19 -8.56
N MET A 440 23.14 -0.79 -8.01
CA MET A 440 22.13 -1.55 -8.74
C MET A 440 20.99 -0.65 -9.21
N LEU A 441 20.39 0.13 -8.32
CA LEU A 441 19.28 1.04 -8.62
C LEU A 441 19.68 2.13 -9.61
N GLU A 442 20.89 2.69 -9.49
CA GLU A 442 21.43 3.64 -10.47
C GLU A 442 21.53 3.02 -11.86
N SER A 443 21.87 1.72 -11.95
CA SER A 443 21.92 1.00 -13.23
C SER A 443 20.55 0.75 -13.85
N MET A 444 19.47 0.92 -13.06
CA MET A 444 18.08 0.74 -13.50
C MET A 444 17.45 2.02 -14.07
N ARG A 445 18.19 3.15 -14.08
CA ARG A 445 17.75 4.44 -14.64
C ARG A 445 17.65 4.50 -16.16
#